data_AF-A0A3D5W6L6-F1
#
_entry.id   AF-A0A3D5W6L6-F1
#
_cell.length_a   1.000
_cell.length_b   1.000
_cell.length_c   1.000
_cell.angle_alpha   90.00
_cell.angle_beta   90.00
_cell.angle_gamma   90.00
#
_symmetry.space_group_name_H-M   'P 1'
#
loop_
_entity.id
_entity.type
_entity.pdbx_description
1 polymer ?
#
loop_
_entity_poly.entity_id
_entity_poly.type
_entity_poly.pdbx_seq_one_letter_code
_entity_poly.pdbx_strand_id
1 'polypeptide(L)'
;NCDSELIAVYLADRMDRGEDLEEAMRRSVGELDGVFTYVVATSDKLGMAKDVMAAKPMVLYESDDFVALASEEVAIRSVFPHEIDTYDPYEGEVMVWQS
;
A
#
# COMPACT_ATOMS: atom_id res chain seq x y z
N ASN A 1 -14.38 7.33 14.63
CA ASN A 1 -13.50 6.14 14.81
C ASN A 1 -13.36 5.44 13.47
N CYS A 2 -12.71 6.08 12.52
CA CYS A 2 -12.40 5.49 11.22
C CYS A 2 -10.88 5.28 11.20
N ASP A 3 -10.44 4.02 11.22
CA ASP A 3 -9.01 3.68 11.38
C ASP A 3 -8.17 4.17 10.19
N SER A 4 -8.80 4.35 9.02
CA SER A 4 -8.14 4.91 7.83
C SER A 4 -7.73 6.38 8.00
N GLU A 5 -8.54 7.19 8.69
CA GLU A 5 -8.18 8.60 8.96
C GLU A 5 -7.00 8.67 9.93
N LEU A 6 -6.93 7.76 10.90
CA LEU A 6 -5.81 7.65 11.82
C LEU A 6 -4.51 7.35 11.07
N ILE A 7 -4.52 6.41 10.11
CA ILE A 7 -3.34 6.07 9.30
C ILE A 7 -2.86 7.30 8.51
N ALA A 8 -3.77 8.02 7.86
CA ALA A 8 -3.42 9.21 7.07
C ALA A 8 -2.78 10.31 7.96
N VAL A 9 -3.38 10.59 9.12
CA VAL A 9 -2.87 11.59 10.07
C VAL A 9 -1.53 11.15 10.66
N TYR A 10 -1.38 9.86 10.98
CA TYR A 10 -0.12 9.30 11.47
C TYR A 10 1.00 9.52 10.45
N LEU A 11 0.80 9.09 9.19
CA LEU A 11 1.80 9.24 8.14
C LEU A 11 2.16 10.71 7.92
N ALA A 12 1.16 11.61 7.91
CA ALA A 12 1.41 13.04 7.78
C ALA A 12 2.24 13.61 8.94
N ASP A 13 1.96 13.24 10.20
CA ASP A 13 2.76 13.66 11.37
C ASP A 13 4.20 13.12 11.31
N ARG A 14 4.42 11.88 10.83
CA ARG A 14 5.77 11.33 10.67
C ARG A 14 6.55 12.07 9.60
N MET A 15 5.93 12.32 8.45
CA MET A 15 6.54 13.06 7.35
C MET A 15 6.85 14.51 7.73
N ASP A 16 5.98 15.18 8.50
CA ASP A 16 6.24 16.54 9.02
C ASP A 16 7.44 16.59 9.98
N ARG A 17 7.70 15.48 10.68
CA ARG A 17 8.89 15.31 11.55
C ARG A 17 10.16 14.94 10.78
N GLY A 18 10.08 14.83 9.46
CA GLY A 18 11.23 14.62 8.57
C GLY A 18 11.50 13.16 8.20
N GLU A 19 10.62 12.21 8.55
CA GLU A 19 10.68 10.85 8.02
C GLU A 19 10.28 10.84 6.55
N ASP A 20 10.92 9.98 5.74
CA ASP A 20 10.41 9.72 4.41
C ASP A 20 9.14 8.83 4.48
N LEU A 21 8.39 8.79 3.36
CA LEU A 21 7.13 8.04 3.29
C LEU A 21 7.33 6.55 3.60
N GLU A 22 8.40 5.93 3.11
CA GLU A 22 8.63 4.50 3.31
C GLU A 22 8.93 4.19 4.77
N GLU A 23 9.77 4.99 5.41
CA GLU A 23 10.09 4.87 6.83
C GLU A 23 8.84 5.04 7.70
N ALA A 24 8.04 6.08 7.42
CA ALA A 24 6.78 6.32 8.10
C ALA A 24 5.80 5.13 7.95
N MET A 25 5.72 4.55 6.75
CA MET A 25 4.85 3.40 6.47
C MET A 25 5.34 2.14 7.17
N ARG A 26 6.64 1.81 7.10
CA ARG A 26 7.23 0.68 7.83
C ARG A 26 6.99 0.80 9.33
N ARG A 27 7.08 2.02 9.86
CA ARG A 27 6.82 2.27 11.27
C ARG A 27 5.35 2.09 11.63
N SER A 28 4.43 2.53 10.76
CA SER A 28 3.00 2.29 10.96
C SER A 28 2.66 0.80 11.04
N VAL A 29 3.32 -0.06 10.24
CA VAL A 29 3.10 -1.51 10.28
C VAL A 29 3.49 -2.12 11.63
N GLY A 30 4.52 -1.56 12.29
CA GLY A 30 4.97 -2.02 13.61
C GLY A 30 4.27 -1.37 14.81
N GLU A 31 3.72 -0.16 14.66
CA GLU A 31 3.09 0.60 15.77
C GLU A 31 1.55 0.48 15.78
N LEU A 32 0.91 0.17 14.66
CA LEU A 32 -0.53 0.03 14.58
C LEU A 32 -0.96 -1.41 14.83
N ASP A 33 -1.82 -1.60 15.82
CA ASP A 33 -2.46 -2.88 16.09
C ASP A 33 -3.70 -3.07 15.21
N GLY A 34 -3.87 -4.26 14.65
CA GLY A 34 -5.09 -4.66 13.94
C GLY A 34 -4.85 -5.20 12.53
N VAL A 35 -5.94 -5.28 11.75
CA VAL A 35 -5.92 -5.77 10.36
C VAL A 35 -6.17 -4.61 9.41
N PHE A 36 -5.14 -4.22 8.68
CA PHE A 36 -5.19 -3.13 7.73
C PHE A 36 -4.37 -3.42 6.48
N THR A 37 -4.91 -2.96 5.37
CA THR A 37 -4.21 -2.86 4.11
C THR A 37 -4.60 -1.53 3.54
N TYR A 38 -3.62 -0.70 3.20
CA TYR A 38 -3.88 0.65 2.72
C TYR A 38 -2.94 1.04 1.59
N VAL A 39 -3.42 1.99 0.80
CA VAL A 39 -2.66 2.66 -0.26
C VAL A 39 -2.68 4.15 0.07
N VAL A 40 -1.53 4.79 -0.04
CA VAL A 40 -1.35 6.22 0.22
C VAL A 40 -0.70 6.88 -0.99
N ALA A 41 -1.17 8.07 -1.35
CA ALA A 41 -0.59 8.88 -2.41
C ALA A 41 -0.13 10.22 -1.84
N THR A 42 1.08 10.61 -2.21
CA THR A 42 1.66 11.93 -1.96
C THR A 42 1.75 12.69 -3.28
N SER A 43 2.35 13.88 -3.27
CA SER A 43 2.56 14.66 -4.50
C SER A 43 3.41 13.94 -5.56
N ASP A 44 4.29 13.05 -5.13
CA ASP A 44 5.36 12.46 -5.95
C ASP A 44 5.53 10.95 -5.76
N LYS A 45 4.82 10.34 -4.80
CA LYS A 45 4.95 8.91 -4.48
C LYS A 45 3.61 8.24 -4.24
N LEU A 46 3.54 6.96 -4.60
CA LEU A 46 2.48 6.03 -4.23
C LEU A 46 3.08 4.98 -3.28
N GLY A 47 2.40 4.66 -2.19
CA GLY A 47 2.83 3.62 -1.26
C GLY A 47 1.71 2.66 -0.93
N MET A 48 2.04 1.40 -0.68
CA MET A 48 1.12 0.42 -0.08
C MET A 48 1.75 -0.27 1.12
N ALA A 49 0.91 -0.66 2.07
CA ALA A 49 1.31 -1.43 3.25
C ALA A 49 0.28 -2.53 3.56
N LYS A 50 0.76 -3.72 3.90
CA LYS A 50 -0.04 -4.81 4.50
C LYS A 50 0.33 -4.99 5.96
N ASP A 51 -0.68 -5.24 6.79
CA ASP A 51 -0.48 -5.68 8.16
C ASP A 51 0.18 -7.07 8.21
N VAL A 52 0.75 -7.40 9.38
CA VAL A 52 1.44 -8.67 9.63
C VAL A 52 0.49 -9.88 9.71
N MET A 53 -0.81 -9.67 9.90
CA MET A 53 -1.78 -10.77 9.84
C MET A 53 -2.19 -11.10 8.40
N ALA A 54 -1.90 -10.21 7.43
CA ALA A 54 -2.16 -10.35 6.00
C ALA A 54 -3.58 -10.85 5.67
N ALA A 55 -4.55 -10.53 6.52
CA ALA A 55 -5.88 -11.14 6.45
C ALA A 55 -6.77 -10.55 5.36
N LYS A 56 -6.38 -9.42 4.77
CA LYS A 56 -7.07 -8.80 3.63
C LYS A 56 -6.34 -9.12 2.33
N PRO A 57 -7.05 -9.68 1.33
CA PRO A 57 -6.44 -9.99 0.04
C PRO A 57 -6.07 -8.70 -0.68
N MET A 58 -4.92 -8.74 -1.34
CA MET A 58 -4.45 -7.70 -2.24
C MET A 58 -3.82 -8.37 -3.44
N VAL A 59 -4.01 -7.77 -4.61
CA VAL A 59 -3.39 -8.20 -5.85
C VAL A 59 -2.66 -7.00 -6.40
N LEU A 60 -1.36 -7.18 -6.60
CA LEU A 60 -0.48 -6.21 -7.24
C LEU A 60 -0.14 -6.68 -8.65
N TYR A 61 -0.20 -5.74 -9.58
CA TYR A 61 0.43 -5.82 -10.89
C TYR A 61 1.46 -4.70 -11.00
N GLU A 62 2.68 -5.04 -11.38
CA GLU A 62 3.76 -4.09 -11.60
C GLU A 62 4.39 -4.35 -12.97
N SER A 63 4.55 -3.27 -13.74
CA SER A 63 5.18 -3.25 -15.05
C SER A 63 6.07 -2.02 -15.15
N ASP A 64 6.87 -1.93 -16.22
CA ASP A 64 7.78 -0.79 -16.43
C ASP A 64 7.05 0.57 -16.47
N ASP A 65 5.78 0.59 -16.88
CA ASP A 65 5.01 1.82 -17.08
C ASP A 65 3.89 2.03 -16.04
N PHE A 66 3.44 0.98 -15.36
CA PHE A 66 2.26 1.02 -14.49
C PHE A 66 2.36 0.12 -13.27
N VAL A 67 1.81 0.61 -12.17
CA VAL A 67 1.49 -0.17 -10.96
C VAL A 67 -0.03 -0.17 -10.78
N ALA A 68 -0.62 -1.34 -10.60
CA ALA A 68 -2.04 -1.50 -10.30
C ALA A 68 -2.25 -2.37 -9.05
N LEU A 69 -3.18 -1.92 -8.20
CA LEU A 69 -3.54 -2.55 -6.95
C LEU A 69 -5.05 -2.82 -6.97
N ALA A 70 -5.46 -4.03 -6.60
CA ALA A 70 -6.87 -4.39 -6.42
C ALA A 70 -7.04 -5.39 -5.29
N SER A 71 -8.27 -5.61 -4.83
CA SER A 71 -8.58 -6.73 -3.93
C SER A 71 -8.57 -8.09 -4.63
N GLU A 72 -8.80 -8.10 -5.95
CA GLU A 72 -9.00 -9.30 -6.76
C GLU A 72 -8.39 -9.11 -8.15
N GLU A 73 -7.80 -10.17 -8.71
CA GLU A 73 -7.14 -10.15 -10.02
C GLU A 73 -8.08 -9.77 -11.17
N VAL A 74 -9.35 -10.20 -11.08
CA VAL A 74 -10.37 -9.90 -12.10
C VAL A 74 -10.58 -8.40 -12.31
N ALA A 75 -10.39 -7.59 -11.25
CA ALA A 75 -10.50 -6.14 -11.35
C ALA A 75 -9.34 -5.56 -12.18
N ILE A 76 -8.12 -6.07 -12.02
CA ILE A 76 -6.95 -5.63 -12.81
C ILE A 76 -7.12 -6.06 -14.27
N ARG A 77 -7.53 -7.31 -14.52
CA ARG A 77 -7.77 -7.83 -15.89
C ARG A 77 -8.88 -7.07 -16.64
N SER A 78 -9.81 -6.43 -15.92
CA SER A 78 -10.83 -5.58 -16.56
C SER A 78 -10.24 -4.31 -17.19
N VAL A 79 -9.07 -3.88 -16.72
CA VAL A 79 -8.34 -2.70 -17.21
C VAL A 79 -7.25 -3.12 -18.20
N PHE A 80 -6.58 -4.26 -17.97
CA PHE A 80 -5.53 -4.80 -18.81
C PHE A 80 -6.01 -6.07 -19.54
N PRO A 81 -6.42 -5.99 -20.82
CA PRO A 81 -7.03 -7.10 -21.55
C PRO A 81 -6.03 -8.17 -22.05
N HIS A 82 -4.78 -8.09 -21.64
CA HIS A 82 -3.70 -9.01 -21.97
C HIS A 82 -3.31 -9.85 -20.74
N GLU A 83 -2.50 -10.89 -20.96
CA GLU A 83 -1.96 -11.69 -19.87
C GLU A 83 -1.04 -10.80 -19.01
N ILE A 84 -1.29 -10.82 -17.70
CA ILE A 84 -0.59 -10.04 -16.69
C ILE A 84 -0.12 -10.97 -15.58
N ASP A 85 1.09 -10.73 -15.09
CA ASP A 85 1.62 -11.43 -13.92
C ASP A 85 1.26 -10.65 -12.67
N THR A 86 0.41 -11.22 -11.82
CA THR A 86 -0.01 -10.60 -10.56
C THR A 86 0.41 -11.43 -9.37
N TYR A 87 0.63 -10.78 -8.23
CA TYR A 87 0.92 -11.46 -6.97
C TYR A 87 0.24 -10.78 -5.78
N ASP A 88 0.08 -11.54 -4.69
CA ASP A 88 -0.33 -10.99 -3.40
C ASP A 88 0.93 -10.62 -2.59
N PRO A 89 1.11 -9.34 -2.21
CA PRO A 89 2.24 -8.93 -1.37
C PRO A 89 2.27 -9.69 -0.03
N TYR A 90 3.47 -9.92 0.49
CA TYR A 90 3.73 -10.65 1.73
C TYR A 90 3.21 -9.91 2.98
N GLU A 91 3.16 -10.64 4.09
CA GLU A 91 2.80 -10.08 5.40
C GLU A 91 3.78 -8.99 5.85
N GLY A 92 3.25 -7.87 6.37
CA GLY A 92 4.08 -6.74 6.80
C GLY A 92 4.80 -5.99 5.67
N GLU A 93 4.50 -6.29 4.40
CA GLU A 93 5.18 -5.70 3.26
C GLU A 93 4.83 -4.21 3.11
N VAL A 94 5.84 -3.42 2.77
CA VAL A 94 5.74 -2.01 2.43
C VAL A 94 6.47 -1.79 1.12
N MET A 95 5.77 -1.21 0.16
CA MET A 95 6.31 -0.85 -1.16
C MET A 95 5.98 0.61 -1.45
N VAL A 96 6.97 1.33 -2.00
CA VAL A 96 6.82 2.73 -2.40
C VAL A 96 7.35 2.91 -3.81
N TRP A 97 6.51 3.47 -4.67
CA TRP A 97 6.83 3.84 -6.04
C TRP A 97 6.92 5.36 -6.14
N GLN A 98 7.86 5.84 -6.93
CA GLN A 98 8.06 7.25 -7.21
C GLN A 98 7.71 7.55 -8.66
N SER A 99 6.92 8.61 -8.88
CA SER A 99 6.56 9.10 -10.21
C SER A 99 7.62 10.00 -10.83
#